data_AF-A0A849FNN0-F1
#
_entry.id   AF-A0A849FNN0-F1
#
_cell.length_a   1.000
_cell.length_b   1.000
_cell.length_c   1.000
_cell.angle_alpha   90.00
_cell.angle_beta   90.00
_cell.angle_gamma   90.00
#
_symmetry.space_group_name_H-M   'P 1'
#
loop_
_entity.id
_entity.type
_entity.pdbx_description
1 polymer ?
#
loop_
_entity_poly.entity_id
_entity_poly.type
_entity_poly.pdbx_seq_one_letter_code
_entity_poly.pdbx_strand_id
1 'polypeptide(L)'
;MLQDINTFLIDLLGPLGPLIAVGLLGVTLILITLPIMLRKRVDPLDKLRDEARRKTEKKKDPGTENTKSLRHAAGTNKLDKYANFLEPQDEEELAGMKLKLLQAGYRQKSAVRTFHFAQFALGIFALILGILYVLVLGGDDMPPSMMAIHIIMPGAVGYYLPKYWVERRRQGRQDEIESGFPDSLDLMLVCVEAGQSLDQSILRVSQEMAAG
;
A
#
# COMPACT_ATOMS: atom_id res chain seq x y z
N MET A 1 -19.54 -10.47 38.33
CA MET A 1 -18.37 -10.29 37.43
C MET A 1 -18.70 -9.51 36.17
N LEU A 2 -19.55 -9.99 35.26
CA LEU A 2 -19.90 -9.22 34.03
C LEU A 2 -20.67 -7.91 34.31
N GLN A 3 -21.55 -7.91 35.32
CA GLN A 3 -22.26 -6.71 35.75
C GLN A 3 -21.32 -5.70 36.40
N ASP A 4 -20.38 -6.15 37.24
CA ASP A 4 -19.37 -5.29 37.89
C ASP A 4 -18.46 -4.59 36.88
N ILE A 5 -18.04 -5.32 35.84
CA ILE A 5 -17.25 -4.78 34.72
C ILE A 5 -18.06 -3.76 33.92
N ASN A 6 -19.35 -4.02 33.69
CA ASN A 6 -20.23 -3.11 32.98
C ASN A 6 -20.45 -1.81 33.79
N THR A 7 -20.73 -1.92 35.09
CA THR A 7 -20.83 -0.74 35.98
C THR A 7 -19.53 0.05 36.06
N PHE A 8 -18.36 -0.61 36.11
CA PHE A 8 -17.05 0.07 36.12
C PHE A 8 -16.76 0.79 34.79
N LEU A 9 -17.15 0.19 33.66
CA LEU A 9 -17.06 0.79 32.33
C LEU A 9 -18.03 1.97 32.17
N ILE A 10 -19.21 1.88 32.77
CA ILE A 10 -20.21 2.94 32.78
C ILE A 10 -19.76 4.12 33.65
N ASP A 11 -19.14 3.86 34.80
CA ASP A 11 -18.65 4.89 35.73
C ASP A 11 -17.46 5.69 35.19
N LEU A 12 -16.60 5.05 34.37
CA LEU A 12 -15.38 5.67 33.84
C LEU A 12 -15.56 6.31 32.45
N LEU A 13 -16.47 5.78 31.63
CA LEU A 13 -16.61 6.11 30.20
C LEU A 13 -18.05 6.50 29.80
N GLY A 14 -18.96 6.63 30.77
CA GLY A 14 -20.38 6.95 30.54
C GLY A 14 -21.23 5.73 30.17
N PRO A 15 -22.56 5.89 29.98
CA PRO A 15 -23.52 4.79 29.76
C PRO A 15 -23.21 3.89 28.55
N LEU A 16 -22.34 4.34 27.64
CA LEU A 16 -21.90 3.61 26.44
C LEU A 16 -20.44 3.15 26.50
N GLY A 17 -19.80 3.22 27.67
CA GLY A 17 -18.43 2.75 27.90
C GLY A 17 -18.12 1.32 27.46
N PRO A 18 -19.06 0.35 27.53
CA PRO A 18 -18.83 -0.99 26.98
C PRO A 18 -18.56 -1.00 25.46
N LEU A 19 -19.18 -0.11 24.67
CA LEU A 19 -18.99 -0.07 23.22
C LEU A 19 -17.61 0.48 22.85
N ILE A 20 -17.20 1.57 23.51
CA ILE A 20 -15.87 2.15 23.35
C ILE A 20 -14.79 1.16 23.79
N ALA A 21 -15.01 0.46 24.91
CA ALA A 21 -14.08 -0.54 25.41
C ALA A 21 -13.90 -1.72 24.45
N VAL A 22 -14.96 -2.16 23.78
CA VAL A 22 -14.89 -3.18 22.72
C VAL A 22 -14.15 -2.65 21.49
N GLY A 23 -14.40 -1.40 21.07
CA GLY A 23 -13.69 -0.75 19.97
C GLY A 23 -12.19 -0.61 20.25
N LEU A 24 -11.83 -0.12 21.45
CA LEU A 24 -10.45 -0.05 21.91
C LEU A 24 -9.82 -1.43 22.02
N LEU A 25 -10.51 -2.43 22.58
CA LEU A 25 -10.01 -3.81 22.63
C LEU A 25 -9.74 -4.36 21.24
N GLY A 26 -10.63 -4.12 20.27
CA GLY A 26 -10.46 -4.53 18.88
C GLY A 26 -9.21 -3.91 18.26
N VAL A 27 -9.02 -2.60 18.41
CA VAL A 27 -7.83 -1.90 17.91
C VAL A 27 -6.56 -2.38 18.61
N THR A 28 -6.61 -2.60 19.93
CA THR A 28 -5.47 -3.07 20.72
C THR A 28 -5.10 -4.51 20.34
N LEU A 29 -6.09 -5.38 20.11
CA LEU A 29 -5.88 -6.72 19.59
C LEU A 29 -5.24 -6.68 18.22
N ILE A 30 -5.72 -5.83 17.30
CA ILE A 30 -5.12 -5.68 15.97
C ILE A 30 -3.66 -5.20 16.10
N LEU A 31 -3.39 -4.21 16.96
CA LEU A 31 -2.05 -3.65 17.20
C LEU A 31 -1.10 -4.61 17.93
N ILE A 32 -1.60 -5.57 18.71
CA ILE A 32 -0.79 -6.58 19.41
C ILE A 32 -0.61 -7.83 18.55
N THR A 33 -1.65 -8.28 17.87
CA THR A 33 -1.60 -9.44 16.97
C THR A 33 -0.72 -9.14 15.76
N LEU A 34 -0.75 -7.93 15.20
CA LEU A 34 0.18 -7.48 14.15
C LEU A 34 1.63 -7.83 14.51
N PRO A 35 2.29 -7.24 15.50
CA PRO A 35 3.70 -7.49 15.80
C PRO A 35 3.99 -8.92 16.27
N ILE A 36 3.06 -9.60 16.93
CA ILE A 36 3.26 -10.97 17.44
C ILE A 36 3.18 -12.01 16.32
N MET A 37 2.25 -11.88 15.37
CA MET A 37 2.23 -12.72 14.15
C MET A 37 3.36 -12.33 13.18
N LEU A 38 3.81 -11.07 13.19
CA LEU A 38 4.87 -10.55 12.33
C LEU A 38 6.30 -10.94 12.77
N ARG A 39 6.48 -11.66 13.89
CA ARG A 39 7.78 -12.22 14.29
C ARG A 39 8.05 -13.53 13.56
N LYS A 40 8.66 -13.48 12.38
CA LYS A 40 9.24 -14.67 11.73
C LYS A 40 10.51 -15.11 12.47
N ARG A 41 10.67 -16.43 12.68
CA ARG A 41 11.97 -17.06 12.96
C ARG A 41 12.86 -16.83 11.74
N VAL A 42 14.05 -16.27 11.96
CA VAL A 42 15.01 -15.95 10.88
C VAL A 42 15.42 -17.25 10.19
N ASP A 43 15.16 -17.36 8.88
CA ASP A 43 15.63 -18.50 8.09
C ASP A 43 17.15 -18.43 7.96
N PRO A 44 17.90 -19.51 8.28
CA PRO A 44 19.37 -19.50 8.25
C PRO A 44 19.94 -19.26 6.85
N LEU A 45 19.17 -19.51 5.79
CA LEU A 45 19.59 -19.30 4.40
C LEU A 45 19.63 -17.80 4.01
N ASP A 46 18.76 -16.97 4.60
CA ASP A 46 18.75 -15.52 4.34
C ASP A 46 20.04 -14.86 4.88
N LYS A 47 20.58 -15.39 5.99
CA LYS A 47 21.87 -14.93 6.54
C LYS A 47 23.02 -15.17 5.56
N LEU A 48 23.04 -16.31 4.88
CA LEU A 48 24.08 -16.64 3.89
C LEU A 48 23.99 -15.75 2.66
N ARG A 49 22.77 -15.40 2.23
CA ARG A 49 22.54 -14.52 1.08
C ARG A 49 22.88 -13.06 1.38
N ASP A 50 22.57 -12.59 2.59
CA ASP A 50 22.97 -11.27 3.07
C ASP A 50 24.49 -11.17 3.27
N GLU A 51 25.13 -12.23 3.75
CA GLU A 51 26.60 -12.32 3.84
C GLU A 51 27.25 -12.34 2.44
N ALA A 52 26.70 -13.10 1.50
CA ALA A 52 27.17 -13.11 0.11
C ALA A 52 27.05 -11.72 -0.54
N ARG A 53 25.93 -11.02 -0.29
CA ARG A 53 25.67 -9.66 -0.78
C ARG A 53 26.60 -8.62 -0.15
N ARG A 54 26.82 -8.69 1.17
CA ARG A 54 27.83 -7.86 1.87
C ARG A 54 29.25 -8.09 1.35
N LYS A 55 29.57 -9.33 0.97
CA LYS A 55 30.87 -9.68 0.37
C LYS A 55 31.01 -9.13 -1.05
N THR A 56 29.90 -8.97 -1.78
CA THR A 56 29.90 -8.32 -3.11
C THR A 56 30.00 -6.79 -2.99
N GLU A 57 29.35 -6.19 -1.98
CA GLU A 57 29.42 -4.74 -1.72
C GLU A 57 30.80 -4.30 -1.21
N LYS A 58 31.47 -5.09 -0.35
CA LYS A 58 32.85 -4.80 0.10
C LYS A 58 33.92 -4.94 -0.99
N LYS A 59 33.59 -5.54 -2.15
CA LYS A 59 34.54 -5.76 -3.26
C LYS A 59 34.45 -4.68 -4.35
N LYS A 60 33.58 -3.67 -4.19
CA LYS A 60 33.59 -2.46 -5.03
C LYS A 60 34.67 -1.51 -4.50
N ASP A 61 35.66 -1.23 -5.34
CA ASP A 61 36.81 -0.36 -5.08
C ASP A 61 36.43 1.00 -4.46
N PRO A 62 37.24 1.57 -3.54
CA PRO A 62 37.00 2.88 -2.91
C PRO A 62 37.32 4.08 -3.83
N GLY A 63 37.37 3.90 -5.15
CA GLY A 63 37.96 4.87 -6.09
C GLY A 63 37.03 5.50 -7.13
N THR A 64 35.71 5.31 -7.06
CA THR A 64 34.80 5.93 -8.05
C THR A 64 33.67 6.67 -7.35
N GLU A 65 33.97 7.90 -6.93
CA GLU A 65 32.96 8.87 -6.51
C GLU A 65 32.12 9.34 -7.70
N ASN A 66 30.83 9.60 -7.41
CA ASN A 66 29.92 10.46 -8.19
C ASN A 66 29.36 9.95 -9.52
N THR A 67 28.70 8.80 -9.50
CA THR A 67 27.40 8.68 -10.20
C THR A 67 26.33 8.22 -9.22
N LYS A 68 25.78 9.21 -8.51
CA LYS A 68 24.41 9.25 -7.99
C LYS A 68 23.59 8.01 -8.36
N SER A 69 23.54 7.01 -7.46
CA SER A 69 22.50 5.98 -7.44
C SER A 69 21.16 6.61 -7.01
N LEU A 70 20.71 7.61 -7.77
CA LEU A 70 19.44 8.28 -7.61
C LEU A 70 18.39 7.54 -8.42
N ARG A 71 17.99 6.34 -7.94
CA ARG A 71 16.62 5.82 -8.09
C ARG A 71 16.53 4.41 -7.53
N HIS A 72 15.77 4.30 -6.43
CA HIS A 72 15.14 3.08 -5.92
C HIS A 72 16.06 2.04 -5.26
N ALA A 73 16.34 2.20 -3.96
CA ALA A 73 16.57 1.04 -3.08
C ALA A 73 16.56 1.33 -1.56
N ALA A 74 16.30 2.55 -1.07
CA ALA A 74 16.38 2.83 0.36
C ALA A 74 15.03 2.80 1.11
N GLY A 75 13.99 2.23 0.48
CA GLY A 75 12.60 2.46 0.91
C GLY A 75 11.82 1.28 1.49
N THR A 76 12.32 0.03 1.55
CA THR A 76 11.43 -1.09 1.99
C THR A 76 12.10 -2.28 2.68
N ASN A 77 13.41 -2.26 2.99
CA ASN A 77 14.07 -3.40 3.63
C ASN A 77 13.49 -3.78 5.02
N LYS A 78 12.76 -2.86 5.68
CA LYS A 78 12.09 -3.15 6.96
C LYS A 78 10.75 -3.88 6.78
N LEU A 79 10.07 -3.66 5.66
CA LEU A 79 8.77 -4.28 5.39
C LEU A 79 8.93 -5.73 4.93
N ASP A 80 10.08 -6.10 4.34
CA ASP A 80 10.34 -7.48 3.88
C ASP A 80 10.19 -8.52 5.01
N LYS A 81 10.35 -8.12 6.27
CA LYS A 81 10.08 -8.94 7.46
C LYS A 81 8.60 -9.33 7.62
N TYR A 82 7.70 -8.62 6.95
CA TYR A 82 6.25 -8.73 7.05
C TYR A 82 5.62 -9.23 5.73
N ALA A 83 6.44 -9.81 4.84
CA ALA A 83 6.03 -10.29 3.52
C ALA A 83 4.88 -11.30 3.55
N ASN A 84 4.96 -12.30 4.43
CA ASN A 84 4.01 -13.43 4.48
C ASN A 84 2.57 -13.06 4.86
N PHE A 85 2.32 -11.82 5.32
CA PHE A 85 0.99 -11.35 5.68
C PHE A 85 0.52 -10.17 4.84
N LEU A 86 1.46 -9.33 4.37
CA LEU A 86 1.15 -8.22 3.47
C LEU A 86 1.06 -8.64 2.00
N GLU A 87 1.36 -9.90 1.69
CA GLU A 87 1.14 -10.51 0.39
C GLU A 87 0.03 -11.57 0.50
N PRO A 88 -0.88 -11.66 -0.48
CA PRO A 88 -1.81 -12.78 -0.57
C PRO A 88 -1.04 -14.11 -0.59
N GLN A 89 -1.52 -15.10 0.16
CA GLN A 89 -0.90 -16.43 0.19
C GLN A 89 -1.22 -17.26 -1.07
N ASP A 90 -2.25 -16.86 -1.80
CA ASP A 90 -2.58 -17.40 -3.11
C ASP A 90 -1.72 -16.74 -4.20
N GLU A 91 -1.03 -17.57 -4.98
CA GLU A 91 -0.15 -17.12 -6.07
C GLU A 91 -0.94 -16.37 -7.15
N GLU A 92 -2.19 -16.76 -7.41
CA GLU A 92 -3.04 -16.12 -8.42
C GLU A 92 -3.47 -14.71 -8.00
N GLU A 93 -3.92 -14.55 -6.74
CA GLU A 93 -4.31 -13.24 -6.20
C GLU A 93 -3.11 -12.29 -6.14
N LEU A 94 -1.96 -12.81 -5.74
CA LEU A 94 -0.70 -12.07 -5.70
C LEU A 94 -0.27 -11.66 -7.11
N ALA A 95 -0.36 -12.55 -8.10
CA ALA A 95 -0.07 -12.21 -9.50
C ALA A 95 -1.02 -11.14 -10.03
N GLY A 96 -2.32 -11.27 -9.76
CA GLY A 96 -3.33 -10.28 -10.13
C GLY A 96 -3.07 -8.91 -9.51
N MET A 97 -2.74 -8.86 -8.21
CA MET A 97 -2.41 -7.61 -7.53
C MET A 97 -1.11 -6.99 -8.06
N LYS A 98 -0.08 -7.81 -8.34
CA LYS A 98 1.16 -7.35 -8.98
C LYS A 98 0.88 -6.72 -10.34
N LEU A 99 0.10 -7.40 -11.19
CA LEU A 99 -0.29 -6.87 -12.50
C LEU A 99 -1.05 -5.55 -12.38
N LYS A 100 -2.01 -5.47 -11.45
CA LYS A 100 -2.77 -4.23 -11.20
C LYS A 100 -1.87 -3.07 -10.78
N LEU A 101 -0.94 -3.32 -9.86
CA LEU A 101 0.01 -2.31 -9.39
C LEU A 101 1.01 -1.92 -10.48
N LEU A 102 1.44 -2.87 -11.33
CA LEU A 102 2.28 -2.60 -12.49
C LEU A 102 1.58 -1.69 -13.50
N GLN A 103 0.31 -1.94 -13.81
CA GLN A 103 -0.51 -1.09 -14.67
C GLN A 103 -0.68 0.32 -14.09
N ALA A 104 -0.84 0.43 -12.76
CA ALA A 104 -0.86 1.72 -12.06
C ALA A 104 0.53 2.42 -11.98
N GLY A 105 1.60 1.79 -12.50
CA GLY A 105 2.95 2.36 -12.57
C GLY A 105 3.87 2.02 -11.39
N TYR A 106 3.44 1.17 -10.45
CA TYR A 106 4.24 0.72 -9.32
C TYR A 106 5.04 -0.54 -9.68
N ARG A 107 6.30 -0.34 -10.13
CA ARG A 107 7.18 -1.42 -10.63
C ARG A 107 8.00 -2.15 -9.55
N GLN A 108 7.88 -1.76 -8.29
CA GLN A 108 8.71 -2.30 -7.21
C GLN A 108 8.23 -3.68 -6.77
N LYS A 109 9.16 -4.60 -6.46
CA LYS A 109 8.81 -5.94 -5.94
C LYS A 109 8.04 -5.88 -4.60
N SER A 110 8.28 -4.84 -3.82
CA SER A 110 7.62 -4.55 -2.54
C SER A 110 6.30 -3.79 -2.69
N ALA A 111 5.80 -3.55 -3.91
CA ALA A 111 4.60 -2.74 -4.14
C ALA A 111 3.34 -3.34 -3.51
N VAL A 112 3.10 -4.65 -3.67
CA VAL A 112 1.95 -5.36 -3.08
C VAL A 112 1.97 -5.23 -1.57
N ARG A 113 3.14 -5.49 -0.98
CA ARG A 113 3.36 -5.35 0.46
C ARG A 113 3.12 -3.93 0.97
N THR A 114 3.61 -2.93 0.24
CA THR A 114 3.42 -1.51 0.61
C THR A 114 1.96 -1.09 0.48
N PHE A 115 1.24 -1.62 -0.51
CA PHE A 115 -0.19 -1.39 -0.70
C PHE A 115 -1.00 -1.91 0.50
N HIS A 116 -0.84 -3.18 0.86
CA HIS A 116 -1.57 -3.75 2.01
C HIS A 116 -1.14 -3.09 3.32
N PHE A 117 0.13 -2.69 3.46
CA PHE A 117 0.56 -1.92 4.63
C PHE A 117 -0.17 -0.59 4.72
N ALA A 118 -0.23 0.18 3.63
CA ALA A 118 -0.98 1.43 3.60
C ALA A 118 -2.48 1.21 3.87
N GLN A 119 -3.04 0.12 3.35
CA GLN A 119 -4.44 -0.27 3.54
C GLN A 119 -4.77 -0.52 5.02
N PHE A 120 -3.96 -1.32 5.71
CA PHE A 120 -4.15 -1.58 7.14
C PHE A 120 -3.79 -0.36 8.00
N ALA A 121 -2.69 0.33 7.69
CA ALA A 121 -2.25 1.50 8.45
C ALA A 121 -3.30 2.61 8.42
N LEU A 122 -3.85 2.92 7.25
CA LEU A 122 -4.90 3.94 7.11
C LEU A 122 -6.22 3.49 7.71
N GLY A 123 -6.60 2.21 7.57
CA GLY A 123 -7.80 1.67 8.21
C GLY A 123 -7.74 1.75 9.73
N ILE A 124 -6.63 1.32 10.35
CA ILE A 124 -6.43 1.39 11.81
C ILE A 124 -6.35 2.84 12.27
N PHE A 125 -5.58 3.68 11.57
CA PHE A 125 -5.45 5.09 11.91
C PHE A 125 -6.81 5.80 11.89
N ALA A 126 -7.62 5.57 10.85
CA ALA A 126 -8.95 6.17 10.76
C ALA A 126 -9.92 5.60 11.81
N LEU A 127 -9.81 4.33 12.18
CA LEU A 127 -10.55 3.74 13.31
C LEU A 127 -10.21 4.42 14.63
N ILE A 128 -8.92 4.63 14.91
CA ILE A 128 -8.46 5.34 16.12
C ILE A 128 -9.02 6.76 16.16
N LEU A 129 -9.00 7.46 15.01
CA LEU A 129 -9.61 8.78 14.91
C LEU A 129 -11.12 8.76 15.16
N GLY A 130 -11.83 7.74 14.66
CA GLY A 130 -13.27 7.57 14.94
C GLY A 130 -13.57 7.36 16.42
N ILE A 131 -12.76 6.54 17.11
CA ILE A 131 -12.88 6.34 18.57
C ILE A 131 -12.57 7.64 19.32
N LEU A 132 -11.50 8.34 18.94
CA LEU A 132 -11.11 9.60 19.58
C LEU A 132 -12.15 10.70 19.35
N TYR A 133 -12.74 10.77 18.16
CA TYR A 133 -13.83 11.68 17.84
C TYR A 133 -15.02 11.46 18.77
N VAL A 134 -15.43 10.20 18.94
CA VAL A 134 -16.53 9.83 19.83
C VAL A 134 -16.19 10.10 21.30
N LEU A 135 -14.94 9.93 21.73
CA LEU A 135 -14.53 10.22 23.12
C LEU A 135 -14.52 11.71 23.45
N VAL A 136 -14.17 12.57 22.49
CA VAL A 136 -14.03 14.03 22.73
C VAL A 136 -15.34 14.78 22.44
N LEU A 137 -16.11 14.36 21.44
CA LEU A 137 -17.33 15.04 20.98
C LEU A 137 -18.62 14.23 21.25
N GLY A 138 -18.52 12.95 21.62
CA GLY A 138 -19.69 12.14 21.96
C GLY A 138 -20.21 12.53 23.33
N GLY A 139 -21.33 13.27 23.35
CA GLY A 139 -22.08 13.51 24.58
C GLY A 139 -22.83 12.25 25.05
N ASP A 140 -23.25 12.26 26.32
CA ASP A 140 -23.95 11.14 26.98
C ASP A 140 -25.26 10.70 26.31
N ASP A 141 -25.86 11.56 25.46
CA ASP A 141 -27.14 11.32 24.77
C ASP A 141 -27.00 10.71 23.37
N MET A 142 -25.79 10.41 22.90
CA MET A 142 -25.62 9.89 21.54
C MET A 142 -26.08 8.42 21.43
N PRO A 143 -27.02 8.06 20.54
CA PRO A 143 -27.49 6.68 20.47
C PRO A 143 -26.36 5.71 20.06
N PRO A 144 -26.33 4.47 20.59
CA PRO A 144 -25.26 3.50 20.31
C PRO A 144 -25.04 3.23 18.82
N SER A 145 -26.12 3.30 18.02
CA SER A 145 -26.08 3.13 16.56
C SER A 145 -25.31 4.25 15.86
N MET A 146 -25.53 5.51 16.25
CA MET A 146 -24.78 6.66 15.71
C MET A 146 -23.30 6.59 16.10
N MET A 147 -23.01 6.15 17.32
CA MET A 147 -21.65 5.98 17.81
C MET A 147 -20.87 4.93 17.02
N ALA A 148 -21.50 3.77 16.76
CA ALA A 148 -20.92 2.72 15.92
C ALA A 148 -20.63 3.23 14.49
N ILE A 149 -21.53 4.01 13.91
CA ILE A 149 -21.33 4.61 12.59
C ILE A 149 -20.10 5.54 12.59
N HIS A 150 -19.96 6.41 13.59
CA HIS A 150 -18.82 7.35 13.67
C HIS A 150 -17.47 6.66 13.88
N ILE A 151 -17.45 5.46 14.47
CA ILE A 151 -16.23 4.66 14.64
C ILE A 151 -15.91 3.86 13.37
N ILE A 152 -16.92 3.20 12.79
CA ILE A 152 -16.72 2.26 11.68
C ILE A 152 -16.56 2.98 10.35
N MET A 153 -17.31 4.06 10.09
CA MET A 153 -17.27 4.77 8.81
C MET A 153 -15.87 5.28 8.45
N PRO A 154 -15.15 6.02 9.32
CA PRO A 154 -13.80 6.45 9.02
C PRO A 154 -12.85 5.27 8.76
N GLY A 155 -12.97 4.20 9.55
CA GLY A 155 -12.18 2.97 9.35
C GLY A 155 -12.38 2.33 7.98
N ALA A 156 -13.64 2.18 7.56
CA ALA A 156 -13.99 1.65 6.25
C ALA A 156 -13.43 2.55 5.13
N VAL A 157 -13.63 3.87 5.24
CA VAL A 157 -13.09 4.84 4.26
C VAL A 157 -11.56 4.75 4.20
N GLY A 158 -10.87 4.71 5.35
CA GLY A 158 -9.42 4.60 5.43
C GLY A 158 -8.88 3.32 4.77
N TYR A 159 -9.61 2.20 4.88
CA TYR A 159 -9.25 0.94 4.25
C TYR A 159 -9.48 0.93 2.73
N TYR A 160 -10.55 1.56 2.23
CA TYR A 160 -10.84 1.62 0.79
C TYR A 160 -10.02 2.70 0.05
N LEU A 161 -9.50 3.70 0.76
CA LEU A 161 -8.80 4.83 0.17
C LEU A 161 -7.59 4.41 -0.70
N PRO A 162 -6.67 3.50 -0.28
CA PRO A 162 -5.57 3.08 -1.13
C PRO A 162 -6.01 2.33 -2.38
N LYS A 163 -7.08 1.53 -2.28
CA LYS A 163 -7.65 0.79 -3.42
C LYS A 163 -8.20 1.77 -4.46
N TYR A 164 -8.93 2.79 -4.02
CA TYR A 164 -9.44 3.85 -4.89
C TYR A 164 -8.31 4.63 -5.56
N TRP A 165 -7.28 5.00 -4.79
CA TRP A 165 -6.11 5.72 -5.31
C TRP A 165 -5.39 4.97 -6.44
N VAL A 166 -5.10 3.68 -6.22
CA VAL A 166 -4.44 2.82 -7.21
C VAL A 166 -5.31 2.68 -8.46
N GLU A 167 -6.61 2.50 -8.30
CA GLU A 167 -7.55 2.39 -9.42
C GLU A 167 -7.60 3.69 -10.24
N ARG A 168 -7.72 4.84 -9.57
CA ARG A 168 -7.73 6.16 -10.23
C ARG A 168 -6.44 6.39 -11.00
N ARG A 169 -5.30 5.99 -10.43
CA ARG A 169 -4.00 6.11 -11.09
C ARG A 169 -3.85 5.16 -12.28
N ARG A 170 -4.40 3.95 -12.19
CA ARG A 170 -4.44 3.01 -13.32
C ARG A 170 -5.26 3.60 -14.47
N GLN A 171 -6.46 4.10 -14.18
CA GLN A 171 -7.36 4.71 -15.16
C GLN A 171 -6.69 5.91 -15.85
N GLY A 172 -6.11 6.84 -15.08
CA GLY A 172 -5.44 8.00 -15.68
C GLY A 172 -4.30 7.62 -16.66
N ARG A 173 -3.52 6.58 -16.34
CA ARG A 173 -2.48 6.08 -17.25
C ARG A 173 -3.06 5.40 -18.50
N GLN A 174 -4.17 4.70 -18.35
CA GLN A 174 -4.87 4.08 -19.47
C GLN A 174 -5.42 5.16 -20.41
N ASP A 175 -6.08 6.18 -19.84
CA ASP A 175 -6.62 7.31 -20.59
C ASP A 175 -5.51 8.06 -21.34
N GLU A 176 -4.36 8.31 -20.69
CA GLU A 176 -3.17 8.91 -21.32
C GLU A 176 -2.70 8.08 -22.52
N ILE A 177 -2.59 6.75 -22.37
CA ILE A 177 -2.17 5.85 -23.45
C ILE A 177 -3.18 5.83 -24.59
N GLU A 178 -4.47 5.72 -24.29
CA GLU A 178 -5.54 5.68 -25.29
C GLU A 178 -5.63 7.01 -26.06
N SER A 179 -5.43 8.15 -25.38
CA SER A 179 -5.45 9.47 -26.00
C SER A 179 -4.27 9.72 -26.95
N GLY A 180 -3.09 9.17 -26.65
CA GLY A 180 -1.89 9.29 -27.49
C GLY A 180 -1.79 8.23 -28.60
N PHE A 181 -2.65 7.21 -28.57
CA PHE A 181 -2.57 6.09 -29.51
C PHE A 181 -2.85 6.49 -30.98
N PRO A 182 -3.91 7.27 -31.31
CA PRO A 182 -4.16 7.68 -32.69
C PRO A 182 -3.03 8.51 -33.30
N ASP A 183 -2.48 9.47 -32.54
CA ASP A 183 -1.36 10.31 -33.00
C ASP A 183 -0.10 9.48 -33.32
N SER A 184 0.17 8.46 -32.48
CA SER A 184 1.25 7.52 -32.76
C SER A 184 1.04 6.71 -34.05
N LEU A 185 -0.21 6.37 -34.39
CA LEU A 185 -0.57 5.68 -35.62
C LEU A 185 -0.41 6.59 -36.84
N ASP A 186 -0.79 7.86 -36.73
CA ASP A 186 -0.64 8.83 -37.81
C ASP A 186 0.85 9.08 -38.13
N LEU A 187 1.69 9.24 -37.11
CA LEU A 187 3.14 9.34 -37.29
C LEU A 187 3.73 8.07 -37.91
N MET A 188 3.28 6.89 -37.48
CA MET A 188 3.72 5.62 -38.08
C MET A 188 3.29 5.51 -39.55
N LEU A 189 2.08 5.96 -39.90
CA LEU A 189 1.57 5.96 -41.28
C LEU A 189 2.45 6.81 -42.18
N VAL A 190 2.76 8.05 -41.78
CA VAL A 190 3.64 8.95 -42.54
C VAL A 190 5.04 8.35 -42.73
N CYS A 191 5.58 7.69 -41.70
CA CYS A 191 6.87 7.01 -41.78
C CYS A 191 6.85 5.85 -42.81
N VAL A 192 5.76 5.09 -42.86
CA VAL A 192 5.60 3.98 -43.81
C VAL A 192 5.34 4.49 -45.23
N GLU A 193 4.55 5.55 -45.40
CA GLU A 193 4.35 6.23 -46.70
C GLU A 193 5.66 6.79 -47.27
N ALA A 194 6.57 7.23 -46.40
CA ALA A 194 7.93 7.66 -46.77
C ALA A 194 8.89 6.48 -47.11
N GLY A 195 8.42 5.23 -47.00
CA GLY A 195 9.19 4.03 -47.35
C GLY A 195 10.06 3.45 -46.23
N GLN A 196 9.83 3.84 -44.96
CA GLN A 196 10.51 3.19 -43.83
C GLN A 196 9.90 1.82 -43.54
N SER A 197 10.73 0.88 -43.05
CA SER A 197 10.21 -0.39 -42.52
C SER A 197 9.47 -0.17 -41.20
N LEU A 198 8.51 -1.04 -40.89
CA LEU A 198 7.68 -0.94 -39.68
C LEU A 198 8.52 -0.87 -38.39
N ASP A 199 9.60 -1.66 -38.30
CA ASP A 199 10.48 -1.64 -37.14
C ASP A 199 11.17 -0.27 -36.96
N GLN A 200 11.51 0.40 -38.06
CA GLN A 200 12.12 1.73 -38.03
C GLN A 200 11.10 2.82 -37.67
N SER A 201 9.86 2.73 -38.17
CA SER A 201 8.80 3.69 -37.84
C SER A 201 8.45 3.63 -36.35
N ILE A 202 8.37 2.44 -35.74
CA ILE A 202 8.13 2.27 -34.30
C ILE A 202 9.25 2.90 -33.47
N LEU A 203 10.52 2.68 -33.83
CA LEU A 203 11.65 3.29 -33.13
C LEU A 203 11.62 4.82 -33.23
N ARG A 204 11.34 5.36 -34.43
CA ARG A 204 11.21 6.79 -34.68
C ARG A 204 10.10 7.41 -33.84
N VAL A 205 8.90 6.82 -33.88
CA VAL A 205 7.73 7.30 -33.12
C VAL A 205 7.97 7.19 -31.62
N SER A 206 8.63 6.15 -31.13
CA SER A 206 8.97 6.03 -29.70
C SER A 206 9.90 7.16 -29.20
N GLN A 207 10.76 7.68 -30.07
CA GLN A 207 11.66 8.80 -29.75
C GLN A 207 10.89 10.13 -29.77
N GLU A 208 10.03 10.36 -30.77
CA GLU A 208 9.21 11.56 -30.87
C GLU A 208 8.19 11.66 -29.71
N MET A 209 7.50 10.56 -29.39
CA MET A 209 6.57 10.49 -28.26
C MET A 209 7.25 10.61 -26.88
N ALA A 210 8.56 10.37 -26.79
CA ALA A 210 9.32 10.56 -25.56
C ALA A 210 9.86 11.99 -25.41
N ALA A 211 9.92 12.75 -26.51
CA ALA A 211 10.40 14.13 -26.56
C ALA A 211 9.28 15.17 -26.42
N GLY A 212 8.06 14.82 -26.85
CA GLY A 212 6.81 15.57 -26.60
C GLY A 212 6.23 15.32 -25.21
#